data_AF-A0A952WD16-F1
#
_entry.id   AF-A0A952WD16-F1
#
_cell.length_a   1.000
_cell.length_b   1.000
_cell.length_c   1.000
_cell.angle_alpha   90.00
_cell.angle_beta   90.00
_cell.angle_gamma   90.00
#
_symmetry.space_group_name_H-M   'P 1'
#
loop_
_entity.id
_entity.type
_entity.pdbx_description
1 polymer ?
#
loop_
_entity_poly.entity_id
_entity_poly.type
_entity_poly.pdbx_seq_one_letter_code
_entity_poly.pdbx_strand_id
1 'polypeptide(L)' 'METLDVYEREGEGRGGTGRPWLGLRFTCSGAYVRVYRSVDGSKYQARCPRCGKSVVFRVGQGGTSARFFEVDCAR' A
#
# COMPACT_ATOMS: atom_id res chain seq x y z
N MET A 1 -15.22 33.79 12.86
CA MET A 1 -13.81 33.37 12.85
C MET A 1 -13.78 32.04 13.57
N GLU A 2 -14.16 30.99 12.85
CA GLU A 2 -14.31 29.65 13.41
C GLU A 2 -12.99 28.93 13.20
N THR A 3 -12.34 28.62 14.32
CA THR A 3 -11.13 27.83 14.41
C THR A 3 -11.38 26.46 13.81
N LEU A 4 -10.86 26.23 12.60
CA LEU A 4 -10.66 24.90 12.08
C LEU A 4 -9.57 24.25 12.94
N ASP A 5 -9.97 23.32 13.79
CA ASP A 5 -9.07 22.43 14.50
C ASP A 5 -8.13 21.78 13.49
N VAL A 6 -6.89 22.26 13.55
CA VAL A 6 -5.74 21.77 12.81
C VAL A 6 -5.58 20.31 13.19
N TYR A 7 -5.96 19.39 12.29
CA TYR A 7 -5.71 17.96 12.45
C TYR A 7 -4.23 17.75 12.79
N GLU A 8 -4.03 17.10 13.91
CA GLU A 8 -2.79 17.01 14.67
C GLU A 8 -1.59 16.57 13.84
N ARG A 9 -0.46 17.23 14.14
CA ARG A 9 0.87 16.94 13.63
C ARG A 9 1.53 15.79 14.40
N GLU A 10 2.45 15.13 13.70
CA GLU A 10 3.61 14.37 14.20
C GLU A 10 3.38 12.95 14.74
N GLY A 11 3.61 11.97 13.84
CA GLY A 11 3.89 10.58 14.20
C GLY A 11 5.23 10.14 13.62
N GLU A 12 6.33 10.57 14.26
CA GLU A 12 7.65 9.93 14.11
C GLU A 12 7.61 8.49 14.65
N GLY A 13 8.22 7.57 13.90
CA GLY A 13 7.96 6.14 14.00
C GLY A 13 8.48 5.44 15.25
N ARG A 14 7.67 4.53 15.78
CA ARG A 14 8.10 3.27 16.44
C ARG A 14 7.11 2.17 16.03
N GLY A 15 7.64 1.05 15.54
CA GLY A 15 6.92 0.00 14.81
C GLY A 15 5.58 -0.36 15.43
N GLY A 16 4.49 0.02 14.77
CA GLY A 16 3.15 -0.41 15.15
C GLY A 16 3.09 -1.93 15.13
N THR A 17 2.46 -2.51 16.15
CA THR A 17 2.16 -3.95 16.33
C THR A 17 1.18 -4.50 15.28
N GLY A 18 1.13 -3.89 14.09
CA GLY A 18 0.24 -4.21 13.00
C GLY A 18 0.98 -4.90 11.85
N ARG A 19 0.27 -5.81 11.17
CA ARG A 19 0.78 -6.51 9.98
C ARG A 19 1.23 -5.47 8.92
N PRO A 20 2.47 -5.55 8.42
CA PRO A 20 2.96 -4.63 7.40
C PRO A 20 2.06 -4.62 6.17
N TRP A 21 1.91 -3.45 5.54
CA TRP A 21 1.05 -3.27 4.38
C TRP A 21 1.67 -2.34 3.34
N LEU A 22 1.19 -2.45 2.11
CA LEU A 22 1.45 -1.55 0.98
C LEU A 22 0.13 -0.96 0.48
N GLY A 23 0.19 0.27 -0.01
CA GLY A 23 -0.88 0.90 -0.76
C GLY A 23 -0.61 0.79 -2.26
N LEU A 24 -1.55 0.24 -3.02
CA LEU A 24 -1.44 0.12 -4.47
C LEU A 24 -2.56 0.89 -5.15
N ARG A 25 -2.21 1.83 -6.02
CA ARG A 25 -3.14 2.45 -6.96
C ARG A 25 -3.14 1.68 -8.26
N PHE A 26 -4.28 1.13 -8.64
CA PHE A 26 -4.42 0.51 -9.96
C PHE A 26 -4.88 1.54 -10.97
N THR A 27 -4.15 1.73 -12.07
CA THR A 27 -4.51 2.70 -13.12
C THR A 27 -5.85 2.35 -13.79
N CYS A 28 -6.16 1.04 -13.90
CA CYS A 28 -7.38 0.52 -14.52
C CYS A 28 -8.67 0.94 -13.81
N SER A 29 -8.70 0.83 -12.48
CA SER A 29 -9.88 1.13 -11.66
C SER A 29 -9.80 2.50 -11.00
N GLY A 30 -8.62 3.12 -10.95
CA GLY A 30 -8.34 4.26 -10.07
C GLY A 30 -8.36 3.91 -8.58
N ALA A 31 -8.63 2.64 -8.23
CA ALA A 31 -8.80 2.22 -6.86
C ALA A 31 -7.45 2.16 -6.13
N TYR A 32 -7.45 2.67 -4.91
CA TYR A 32 -6.35 2.55 -3.97
C TYR A 32 -6.63 1.38 -3.03
N VAL A 33 -5.86 0.31 -3.12
CA VAL A 33 -6.04 -0.89 -2.29
C VAL A 33 -4.95 -0.98 -1.24
N ARG A 34 -5.32 -1.41 -0.04
CA ARG A 34 -4.39 -1.73 1.04
C ARG A 34 -4.10 -3.23 1.03
N VAL A 35 -2.83 -3.58 0.92
CA VAL A 35 -2.36 -4.96 0.72
C VAL A 35 -1.46 -5.34 1.87
N TYR A 36 -1.84 -6.36 2.63
CA TYR A 36 -1.04 -6.84 3.75
C TYR A 36 0.01 -7.85 3.28
N ARG A 37 1.17 -7.84 3.96
CA ARG A 37 2.27 -8.79 3.73
C ARG A 37 1.77 -10.20 3.98
N SER A 38 2.10 -11.19 3.16
CA SER A 38 1.73 -12.59 3.38
C SER A 38 2.16 -13.09 4.77
N VAL A 39 1.51 -14.15 5.26
CA VAL A 39 1.77 -14.70 6.61
C VAL A 39 3.22 -15.18 6.73
N ASP A 40 3.74 -15.80 5.68
CA ASP A 40 5.14 -16.21 5.53
C ASP A 40 6.12 -15.03 5.38
N GLY A 41 5.61 -13.82 5.17
CA GLY A 41 6.42 -12.62 5.03
C GLY A 41 7.14 -12.47 3.68
N SER A 42 7.08 -13.41 2.75
CA SER A 42 7.89 -13.29 1.52
C SER A 42 7.33 -12.30 0.51
N LYS A 43 6.05 -11.92 0.58
CA LYS A 43 5.40 -11.15 -0.48
C LYS A 43 4.20 -10.31 -0.07
N TYR A 44 3.78 -9.40 -0.94
CA TYR A 44 2.47 -8.76 -0.96
C TYR A 44 1.77 -9.17 -2.25
N GLN A 45 0.50 -9.56 -2.19
CA GLN A 45 -0.27 -9.99 -3.35
C GLN A 45 -1.58 -9.20 -3.45
N ALA A 46 -1.87 -8.70 -4.64
CA ALA A 46 -3.06 -7.89 -4.89
C ALA A 46 -3.65 -8.15 -6.28
N ARG A 47 -4.90 -7.71 -6.47
CA ARG A 47 -5.64 -7.86 -7.72
C ARG A 47 -6.42 -6.57 -8.05
N CYS A 48 -6.39 -6.08 -9.31
CA CYS A 48 -7.23 -4.94 -9.72
C CYS A 48 -8.70 -5.38 -9.57
N PRO A 49 -9.56 -4.64 -8.83
CA PRO A 49 -10.97 -5.00 -8.68
C PRO A 49 -11.77 -4.88 -9.98
N ARG A 50 -11.25 -4.17 -11.00
CA ARG A 50 -11.90 -3.99 -12.30
C ARG A 50 -11.46 -5.02 -13.34
N CYS A 51 -10.17 -5.07 -13.70
CA CYS A 51 -9.69 -6.00 -14.75
C CYS A 51 -9.22 -7.35 -14.21
N GLY A 52 -9.10 -7.51 -12.90
CA GLY A 52 -8.66 -8.77 -12.30
C GLY A 52 -7.16 -9.06 -12.44
N LYS A 53 -6.34 -8.13 -12.94
CA LYS A 53 -4.87 -8.29 -13.03
C LYS A 53 -4.26 -8.51 -11.66
N SER A 54 -3.50 -9.59 -11.52
CA SER A 54 -2.81 -9.95 -10.27
C SER A 54 -1.36 -9.45 -10.29
N VAL A 55 -0.90 -8.93 -9.14
CA VAL A 55 0.48 -8.47 -8.95
C VAL A 55 1.07 -9.01 -7.66
N VAL A 56 2.37 -9.27 -7.66
CA VAL A 56 3.12 -9.79 -6.52
C VAL A 56 4.38 -8.96 -6.30
N PHE A 57 4.51 -8.41 -5.10
CA PHE A 57 5.72 -7.70 -4.65
C PHE A 57 6.47 -8.61 -3.69
N ARG A 58 7.71 -8.97 -4.03
CA ARG A 58 8.56 -9.80 -3.15
C ARG A 58 9.22 -8.93 -2.08
N VAL A 59 9.46 -9.52 -0.91
CA VAL A 59 10.21 -8.90 0.19
C VAL A 59 11.57 -9.59 0.29
N GLY A 60 12.64 -8.82 0.11
CA GLY A 60 14.00 -9.35 0.13
C GLY A 60 15.05 -8.25 0.00
N GLN A 61 16.30 -8.66 -0.09
CA GLN A 61 17.44 -7.77 -0.28
C GLN A 61 17.33 -7.03 -1.62
N GLY A 62 17.70 -5.74 -1.63
CA GLY A 62 17.48 -4.86 -2.79
C GLY A 62 16.05 -4.34 -2.94
N GLY A 63 15.18 -4.60 -1.97
CA GLY A 63 13.85 -3.99 -1.89
C GLY A 63 13.91 -2.49 -1.58
N THR A 64 12.74 -1.87 -1.54
CA THR A 64 12.58 -0.44 -1.20
C THR A 64 11.80 -0.27 0.10
N SER A 65 12.02 0.86 0.77
CA SER A 65 11.21 1.29 1.91
C SER A 65 9.87 1.92 1.49
N ALA A 66 9.68 2.22 0.20
CA ALA A 66 8.45 2.79 -0.34
C ALA A 66 7.24 1.90 -0.03
N ARG A 67 6.13 2.55 0.34
CA ARG A 67 4.88 1.88 0.74
C ARG A 67 3.74 2.08 -0.24
N PHE A 68 3.92 2.95 -1.20
CA PHE A 68 2.89 3.36 -2.14
C PHE A 68 3.40 3.13 -3.56
N PHE A 69 2.62 2.40 -4.35
CA PHE A 69 2.97 2.07 -5.73
C PHE A 69 1.77 2.31 -6.64
N GLU A 70 2.06 2.74 -7.85
CA GLU A 70 1.09 2.74 -8.94
C GLU A 70 1.34 1.50 -9.80
N VAL A 71 0.26 0.78 -10.10
CA VAL A 71 0.29 -0.44 -10.91
C VAL A 71 -0.41 -0.13 -12.21
N ASP A 72 0.36 -0.14 -13.29
CA ASP A 72 -0.22 -0.07 -14.62
C ASP A 72 -0.95 -1.38 -14.96
N CYS A 73 -2.27 -1.28 -15.13
CA CYS A 73 -3.15 -2.39 -15.46
C CYS A 73 -4.12 -2.03 -16.60
N ALA A 74 -3.78 -1.01 -17.40
CA ALA A 74 -4.58 -0.50 -18.51
C ALA A 74 -4.41 -1.28 -19.84
N ARG A 75 -3.91 -2.52 -19.79
CA ARG A 75 -3.86 -3.45 -20.92
C ARG A 75 -4.59 -4.74 -20.56
#